data_AF-A0A520AIC9-F1
#
_entry.id   AF-A0A520AIC9-F1
#
_cell.length_a   1.000
_cell.length_b   1.000
_cell.length_c   1.000
_cell.angle_alpha   90.00
_cell.angle_beta   90.00
_cell.angle_gamma   90.00
#
_symmetry.space_group_name_H-M   'P 1'
#
loop_
_entity.id
_entity.type
_entity.pdbx_description
1 polymer ?
#
loop_
_entity_poly.entity_id
_entity_poly.type
_entity_poly.pdbx_seq_one_letter_code
_entity_poly.pdbx_strand_id
1 'polypeptide(L)'
;MKPLNDAIAAKTEAERQNRNFAFMASRAQDGTITDSEIAILRGRDLHGYDWDLAVAYASGWTAAEAGWEHCFCADGMRRQEAKREAYDRGFADGGGDQGDLFDAARRSNLAAMRKDNQRPIETPPLVARPAPSSWPKPNDHARPTRWSRRLLIVADAAIEEVTPGLMRVSGLRLIDEVRARHGTEAMTIVTIDRHAGFVVNDCPTEMKAPISAMCADEIIADPRNGDALRAILRGREIDDILIAVQGDYLRIVDAFASALPLCANMERSRNSLLQQRAHLRCWLDRGYDGTDNLGAGHIRWGKAIKGLTGKLGEFTARHVGPAPRRGHLIRIEAEDGTPAEGYATSTGDRLAPEIIVSNKTNIRREMAAALRAFGGATRLMNACG
;
A
#
# COMPACT_ATOMS: atom_id res chain seq x y z
N MET A 1 -4.37 -49.87 -10.05
CA MET A 1 -4.71 -48.51 -9.56
C MET A 1 -3.88 -47.39 -10.20
N LYS A 2 -2.55 -47.51 -10.36
CA LYS A 2 -1.71 -46.51 -11.08
C LYS A 2 -2.23 -46.07 -12.47
N PRO A 3 -2.57 -46.98 -13.41
CA PRO A 3 -2.96 -46.56 -14.77
C PRO A 3 -4.31 -45.82 -14.82
N LEU A 4 -5.21 -46.08 -13.86
CA LEU A 4 -6.48 -45.35 -13.74
C LEU A 4 -6.27 -43.94 -13.21
N ASN A 5 -5.40 -43.77 -12.21
CA ASN A 5 -5.06 -42.46 -11.66
C ASN A 5 -4.30 -41.60 -12.69
N ASP A 6 -3.41 -42.21 -13.48
CA ASP A 6 -2.70 -41.52 -14.55
C ASP A 6 -3.65 -41.07 -15.67
N ALA A 7 -4.65 -41.90 -16.02
CA ALA A 7 -5.68 -41.53 -17.00
C ALA A 7 -6.61 -40.40 -16.51
N ILE A 8 -6.99 -40.42 -15.22
CA ILE A 8 -7.79 -39.36 -14.60
C ILE A 8 -6.99 -38.04 -14.56
N ALA A 9 -5.72 -38.10 -14.18
CA ALA A 9 -4.82 -36.95 -14.18
C ALA A 9 -4.66 -36.37 -15.61
N ALA A 10 -4.44 -37.22 -16.61
CA ALA A 10 -4.33 -36.80 -18.01
C ALA A 10 -5.61 -36.13 -18.52
N LYS A 11 -6.78 -36.67 -18.18
CA LYS A 11 -8.08 -36.07 -18.55
C LYS A 11 -8.30 -34.72 -17.86
N THR A 12 -7.98 -34.62 -16.57
CA THR A 12 -8.12 -33.38 -15.79
C THR A 12 -7.23 -32.28 -16.34
N GLU A 13 -6.01 -32.63 -16.74
CA GLU A 13 -5.07 -31.71 -17.36
C GLU A 13 -5.53 -31.27 -18.76
N ALA A 14 -6.06 -32.19 -19.59
CA ALA A 14 -6.65 -31.83 -20.88
C ALA A 14 -7.85 -30.87 -20.72
N GLU A 15 -8.71 -31.09 -19.73
CA GLU A 15 -9.83 -30.19 -19.42
C GLU A 15 -9.37 -28.82 -18.92
N ARG A 16 -8.25 -28.74 -18.17
CA ARG A 16 -7.64 -27.47 -17.77
C ARG A 16 -7.12 -26.70 -18.98
N GLN A 17 -6.38 -27.37 -19.87
CA GLN A 17 -5.80 -26.76 -21.07
C GLN A 17 -6.90 -26.26 -22.01
N ASN A 18 -7.95 -27.07 -22.24
CA ASN A 18 -9.11 -26.67 -23.04
C ASN A 18 -9.82 -25.43 -22.48
N ARG A 19 -9.99 -25.34 -21.15
CA ARG A 19 -10.60 -24.16 -20.51
C ARG A 19 -9.75 -22.91 -20.68
N ASN A 20 -8.43 -23.02 -20.58
CA ASN A 20 -7.54 -21.88 -20.79
C ASN A 20 -7.66 -21.33 -22.23
N PHE A 21 -7.66 -22.21 -23.24
CA PHE A 21 -7.85 -21.78 -24.63
C PHE A 21 -9.24 -21.23 -24.91
N ALA A 22 -10.30 -21.81 -24.33
CA ALA A 22 -11.66 -21.28 -24.45
C ALA A 22 -11.77 -19.87 -23.85
N PHE A 23 -11.12 -19.63 -22.70
CA PHE A 23 -11.06 -18.30 -22.08
C PHE A 23 -10.34 -17.28 -22.97
N MET A 24 -9.19 -17.63 -23.56
CA MET A 24 -8.48 -16.77 -24.52
C MET A 24 -9.33 -16.49 -25.77
N ALA A 25 -10.02 -17.51 -26.32
CA ALA A 25 -10.89 -17.34 -27.48
C ALA A 25 -12.11 -16.43 -27.20
N SER A 26 -12.68 -16.49 -26.00
CA SER A 26 -13.73 -15.56 -25.56
C SER A 26 -13.21 -14.13 -25.57
N ARG A 27 -12.02 -13.87 -25.01
CA ARG A 27 -11.44 -12.52 -25.00
C ARG A 27 -11.14 -11.99 -26.39
N ALA A 28 -10.79 -12.85 -27.35
CA ALA A 28 -10.66 -12.48 -28.75
C ALA A 28 -12.02 -12.06 -29.35
N GLN A 29 -13.09 -12.81 -29.08
CA GLN A 29 -14.44 -12.47 -29.54
C GLN A 29 -14.93 -11.15 -28.92
N ASP A 30 -14.61 -10.91 -27.65
CA ASP A 30 -14.96 -9.70 -26.91
C ASP A 30 -14.09 -8.48 -27.27
N GLY A 31 -13.07 -8.65 -28.13
CA GLY A 31 -12.15 -7.59 -28.53
C GLY A 31 -11.21 -7.09 -27.43
N THR A 32 -11.03 -7.85 -26.34
CA THR A 32 -10.20 -7.49 -25.17
C THR A 32 -8.89 -8.27 -25.08
N ILE A 33 -8.55 -9.03 -26.11
CA ILE A 33 -7.35 -9.88 -26.18
C ILE A 33 -6.09 -9.03 -26.39
N THR A 34 -5.00 -9.38 -25.71
CA THR A 34 -3.69 -8.73 -25.92
C THR A 34 -2.86 -9.43 -26.99
N ASP A 35 -1.83 -8.76 -27.53
CA ASP A 35 -0.95 -9.34 -28.55
C ASP A 35 -0.24 -10.63 -28.07
N SER A 36 0.16 -10.66 -26.79
CA SER A 36 0.72 -11.87 -26.17
C SER A 36 -0.29 -13.02 -26.10
N GLU A 37 -1.56 -12.73 -25.87
CA GLU A 37 -2.64 -13.73 -25.82
C GLU A 37 -3.01 -14.21 -27.23
N ILE A 38 -2.95 -13.35 -28.25
CA ILE A 38 -3.05 -13.72 -29.66
C ILE A 38 -1.92 -14.69 -30.03
N ALA A 39 -0.68 -14.43 -29.58
CA ALA A 39 0.44 -15.32 -29.81
C ALA A 39 0.26 -16.70 -29.17
N ILE A 40 -0.42 -16.80 -28.02
CA ILE A 40 -0.81 -18.09 -27.41
C ILE A 40 -1.79 -18.85 -28.30
N LEU A 41 -2.77 -18.16 -28.90
CA LEU A 41 -3.71 -18.80 -29.85
C LEU A 41 -3.00 -19.28 -31.12
N ARG A 42 -2.00 -18.54 -31.61
CA ARG A 42 -1.14 -19.00 -32.72
C ARG A 42 -0.31 -20.22 -32.33
N GLY A 43 0.25 -20.21 -31.13
CA GLY A 43 0.95 -21.37 -30.56
C GLY A 43 0.06 -22.60 -30.47
N ARG A 44 -1.22 -22.44 -30.12
CA ARG A 44 -2.22 -23.53 -30.15
C ARG A 44 -2.40 -24.12 -31.54
N ASP A 45 -2.50 -23.28 -32.57
CA ASP A 45 -2.72 -23.75 -33.93
C ASP A 45 -1.53 -24.58 -34.45
N LEU A 46 -0.33 -24.36 -33.91
CA LEU A 46 0.90 -25.10 -34.23
C LEU A 46 1.17 -26.32 -33.34
N HIS A 47 0.86 -26.24 -32.04
CA HIS A 47 1.20 -27.26 -31.05
C HIS A 47 -0.03 -28.00 -30.49
N GLY A 48 -1.22 -27.74 -31.05
CA GLY A 48 -2.49 -28.28 -30.57
C GLY A 48 -2.87 -27.69 -29.21
N TYR A 49 -3.64 -28.45 -28.43
CA TYR A 49 -4.10 -28.02 -27.11
C TYR A 49 -3.04 -28.17 -26.01
N ASP A 50 -1.75 -28.31 -26.34
CA ASP A 50 -0.68 -28.29 -25.34
C ASP A 50 -0.40 -26.84 -24.91
N TRP A 51 -0.98 -26.47 -23.76
CA TRP A 51 -0.88 -25.12 -23.21
C TRP A 51 0.56 -24.67 -22.97
N ASP A 52 1.42 -25.56 -22.47
CA ASP A 52 2.77 -25.19 -22.07
C ASP A 52 3.65 -24.89 -23.30
N LEU A 53 3.45 -25.63 -24.40
CA LEU A 53 4.12 -25.35 -25.67
C LEU A 53 3.59 -24.07 -26.33
N ALA A 54 2.28 -23.83 -26.27
CA ALA A 54 1.69 -22.60 -26.79
C ALA A 54 2.17 -21.35 -26.04
N VAL A 55 2.34 -21.44 -24.72
CA VAL A 55 2.90 -20.36 -23.89
C VAL A 55 4.40 -20.16 -24.18
N ALA A 56 5.17 -21.24 -24.35
CA ALA A 56 6.58 -21.16 -24.72
C ALA A 56 6.76 -20.47 -26.08
N TYR A 57 5.95 -20.85 -27.08
CA TYR A 57 5.87 -20.19 -28.38
C TYR A 57 5.54 -18.70 -28.24
N ALA A 58 4.47 -18.36 -27.51
CA ALA A 58 4.07 -16.97 -27.33
C ALA A 58 5.14 -16.12 -26.63
N SER A 59 5.89 -16.73 -25.71
CA SER A 59 7.00 -16.07 -25.02
C SER A 59 8.14 -15.72 -25.98
N GLY A 60 8.47 -16.62 -26.91
CA GLY A 60 9.44 -16.37 -27.97
C GLY A 60 8.97 -15.26 -28.92
N TRP A 61 7.71 -15.34 -29.36
CA TRP A 61 7.10 -14.34 -30.23
C TRP A 61 7.10 -12.94 -29.61
N THR A 62 6.70 -12.84 -28.34
CA THR A 62 6.69 -11.59 -27.58
C THR A 62 8.10 -11.03 -27.41
N ALA A 63 9.09 -11.88 -27.12
CA ALA A 63 10.48 -11.43 -27.00
C ALA A 63 11.03 -10.88 -28.33
N ALA A 64 10.69 -11.51 -29.46
CA ALA A 64 11.05 -11.02 -30.77
C ALA A 64 10.38 -9.66 -31.06
N GLU A 65 9.07 -9.55 -30.84
CA GLU A 65 8.30 -8.33 -31.09
C GLU A 65 8.75 -7.15 -30.22
N ALA A 66 9.04 -7.40 -28.94
CA ALA A 66 9.50 -6.40 -27.97
C ALA A 66 10.96 -5.97 -28.17
N GLY A 67 11.69 -6.58 -29.10
CA GLY A 67 13.10 -6.26 -29.35
C GLY A 67 14.06 -6.80 -28.29
N TRP A 68 13.67 -7.83 -27.54
CA TRP A 68 14.52 -8.45 -26.52
C TRP A 68 15.55 -9.39 -27.15
N GLU A 69 16.62 -9.65 -26.40
CA GLU A 69 17.56 -10.72 -26.72
C GLU A 69 16.87 -12.09 -26.66
N HIS A 70 17.34 -13.03 -27.48
CA HIS A 70 16.88 -14.42 -27.39
C HIS A 70 17.34 -15.00 -26.05
N CYS A 71 16.39 -15.34 -25.18
CA CYS A 71 16.69 -15.90 -23.87
C CYS A 71 15.60 -16.88 -23.44
N PHE A 72 15.83 -18.16 -23.71
CA PHE A 72 15.00 -19.23 -23.18
C PHE A 72 15.44 -19.63 -21.77
N CYS A 73 14.62 -19.33 -20.76
CA CYS A 73 14.85 -19.74 -19.38
C CYS A 73 14.30 -21.14 -19.12
N ALA A 74 15.17 -22.07 -18.72
CA ALA A 74 14.74 -23.41 -18.32
C ALA A 74 14.03 -23.37 -16.94
N ASP A 75 12.87 -24.01 -16.84
CA ASP A 75 12.05 -24.04 -15.62
C ASP A 75 12.19 -25.35 -14.84
N GLY A 76 13.02 -26.28 -15.33
CA GLY A 76 13.29 -27.58 -14.71
C GLY A 76 12.12 -28.56 -14.83
N MET A 77 11.10 -28.25 -15.64
CA MET A 77 9.97 -29.14 -15.87
C MET A 77 10.25 -30.18 -16.96
N ARG A 78 9.38 -31.19 -17.06
CA ARG A 78 9.45 -32.19 -18.14
C ARG A 78 9.28 -31.50 -19.51
N ARG A 79 9.88 -32.11 -20.56
CA ARG A 79 9.80 -31.66 -21.97
C ARG A 79 10.48 -30.32 -22.27
N GLN A 80 11.59 -30.02 -21.59
CA GLN A 80 12.35 -28.79 -21.78
C GLN A 80 12.79 -28.56 -23.24
N GLU A 81 13.17 -29.62 -23.95
CA GLU A 81 13.56 -29.56 -25.37
C GLU A 81 12.40 -29.12 -26.25
N ALA A 82 11.22 -29.73 -26.11
CA ALA A 82 10.04 -29.33 -26.86
C ALA A 82 9.59 -27.89 -26.55
N LYS A 83 9.71 -27.44 -25.29
CA LYS A 83 9.44 -26.03 -24.92
C LYS A 83 10.46 -25.08 -25.55
N ARG A 84 11.74 -25.46 -25.60
CA ARG A 84 12.79 -24.68 -26.25
C ARG A 84 12.52 -24.55 -27.75
N GLU A 85 12.19 -25.65 -28.42
CA GLU A 85 11.83 -25.64 -29.84
C GLU A 85 10.60 -24.77 -30.13
N ALA A 86 9.57 -24.83 -29.27
CA ALA A 86 8.40 -23.98 -29.38
C ALA A 86 8.77 -22.49 -29.20
N TYR A 87 9.61 -22.17 -28.22
CA TYR A 87 10.13 -20.80 -28.02
C TYR A 87 10.95 -20.31 -29.22
N ASP A 88 11.88 -21.13 -29.71
CA ASP A 88 12.73 -20.79 -30.87
C ASP A 88 11.89 -20.52 -32.11
N ARG A 89 10.86 -21.34 -32.33
CA ARG A 89 9.90 -21.13 -33.43
C ARG A 89 9.08 -19.86 -33.23
N GLY A 90 8.59 -19.61 -32.02
CA GLY A 90 7.86 -18.38 -31.70
C GLY A 90 8.71 -17.13 -31.94
N PHE A 91 9.98 -17.18 -31.53
CA PHE A 91 10.93 -16.09 -31.74
C PHE A 91 11.19 -15.84 -33.23
N ALA A 92 11.38 -16.90 -34.02
CA ALA A 92 11.52 -16.79 -35.47
C ALA A 92 10.26 -16.22 -36.15
N ASP A 93 9.07 -16.73 -35.79
CA ASP A 93 7.79 -16.28 -36.33
C ASP A 93 7.46 -14.83 -35.92
N GLY A 94 7.99 -14.36 -34.77
CA GLY A 94 7.95 -12.97 -34.33
C GLY A 94 8.95 -12.05 -35.07
N GLY A 95 9.73 -12.61 -35.99
CA GLY A 95 10.70 -11.89 -36.82
C GLY A 95 12.10 -11.79 -36.22
N GLY A 96 12.42 -12.59 -35.21
CA GLY A 96 13.77 -12.67 -34.63
C GLY A 96 14.70 -13.60 -35.42
N ASP A 97 15.95 -13.19 -35.58
CA ASP A 97 17.00 -13.97 -36.23
C ASP A 97 18.19 -14.17 -35.28
N GLN A 98 18.39 -15.40 -34.82
CA GLN A 98 19.50 -15.75 -33.91
C GLN A 98 20.87 -15.71 -34.60
N GLY A 99 20.91 -15.73 -35.94
CA GLY A 99 22.14 -15.70 -36.73
C GLY A 99 22.70 -14.29 -36.95
N ASP A 100 21.90 -13.25 -36.70
CA ASP A 100 22.30 -11.85 -36.90
C ASP A 100 22.69 -11.18 -35.56
N LEU A 101 23.96 -10.79 -35.46
CA LEU A 101 24.55 -10.14 -34.28
C LEU A 101 23.87 -8.80 -33.92
N PHE A 102 23.19 -8.16 -34.87
CA PHE A 102 22.49 -6.88 -34.65
C PHE A 102 20.95 -7.03 -34.63
N ASP A 103 20.44 -8.25 -34.65
CA ASP A 103 19.00 -8.56 -34.68
C ASP A 103 18.25 -7.88 -33.52
N ALA A 104 18.72 -8.06 -32.29
CA ALA A 104 18.10 -7.46 -31.10
C ALA A 104 18.06 -5.93 -31.15
N ALA A 105 19.15 -5.30 -31.58
CA ALA A 105 19.21 -3.84 -31.71
C ALA A 105 18.24 -3.32 -32.79
N ARG A 106 18.15 -4.03 -33.94
CA ARG A 106 17.22 -3.67 -35.03
C ARG A 106 15.77 -3.82 -34.59
N ARG A 107 15.42 -4.94 -33.95
CA ARG A 107 14.07 -5.19 -33.44
C ARG A 107 13.69 -4.23 -32.33
N SER A 108 14.62 -3.85 -31.45
CA SER A 108 14.39 -2.83 -30.42
C SER A 108 14.05 -1.46 -31.02
N ASN A 109 14.77 -1.04 -32.08
CA ASN A 109 14.43 0.19 -32.81
C ASN A 109 13.06 0.11 -33.49
N LEU A 110 12.73 -1.03 -34.12
CA LEU A 110 11.41 -1.24 -34.72
C LEU A 110 10.29 -1.26 -33.66
N ALA A 111 10.52 -1.86 -32.49
CA ALA A 111 9.58 -1.87 -31.38
C ALA A 111 9.33 -0.46 -30.82
N ALA A 112 10.38 0.37 -30.73
CA ALA A 112 10.25 1.78 -30.36
C ALA A 112 9.39 2.54 -31.39
N MET A 113 9.61 2.34 -32.69
CA MET A 113 8.78 2.97 -33.74
C MET A 113 7.32 2.49 -33.72
N ARG A 114 7.05 1.22 -33.37
CA ARG A 114 5.67 0.72 -33.20
C ARG A 114 4.98 1.43 -32.04
N LYS A 115 5.68 1.64 -30.93
CA LYS A 115 5.16 2.37 -29.76
C LYS A 115 4.82 3.82 -30.10
N ASP A 116 5.63 4.48 -30.94
CA ASP A 116 5.39 5.85 -31.39
C ASP A 116 4.22 5.96 -32.40
N ASN A 117 3.95 4.89 -33.16
CA ASN A 117 2.84 4.81 -34.13
C ASN A 117 1.50 4.33 -33.53
N GLN A 118 1.50 3.84 -32.29
CA GLN A 118 0.25 3.56 -31.59
C GLN A 118 -0.45 4.88 -31.31
N ARG A 119 -1.76 4.96 -31.61
CA ARG A 119 -2.57 6.10 -31.15
C ARG A 119 -2.30 6.26 -29.66
N PRO A 120 -1.99 7.48 -29.17
CA PRO A 120 -1.97 7.72 -27.74
C PRO A 120 -3.27 7.16 -27.20
N ILE A 121 -3.20 6.21 -26.29
CA ILE A 121 -4.38 5.82 -25.51
C ILE A 121 -4.90 7.14 -24.98
N GLU A 122 -6.11 7.53 -25.41
CA GLU A 122 -6.80 8.69 -24.87
C GLU A 122 -6.82 8.48 -23.37
N THR A 123 -5.85 9.10 -22.71
CA THR A 123 -5.68 8.93 -21.29
C THR A 123 -6.89 9.69 -20.76
N PRO A 124 -7.81 9.05 -20.02
CA PRO A 124 -8.89 9.79 -19.38
C PRO A 124 -8.23 10.98 -18.69
N PRO A 125 -8.83 12.18 -18.79
CA PRO A 125 -8.20 13.44 -18.40
C PRO A 125 -7.51 13.20 -17.07
N LEU A 126 -6.19 13.39 -17.06
CA LEU A 126 -5.32 13.16 -15.91
C LEU A 126 -6.09 13.65 -14.69
N VAL A 127 -6.56 12.71 -13.86
CA VAL A 127 -7.06 13.08 -12.54
C VAL A 127 -5.85 13.77 -11.94
N ALA A 128 -5.90 15.10 -11.81
CA ALA A 128 -4.74 15.91 -11.44
C ALA A 128 -4.23 15.57 -10.02
N ARG A 129 -4.83 14.56 -9.38
CA ARG A 129 -4.60 14.05 -8.05
C ARG A 129 -4.58 12.52 -8.14
N PRO A 130 -3.54 11.84 -7.62
CA PRO A 130 -3.56 10.38 -7.54
C PRO A 130 -4.80 9.93 -6.77
N ALA A 131 -5.51 8.92 -7.27
CA ALA A 131 -6.67 8.38 -6.58
C ALA A 131 -6.27 7.87 -5.18
N PRO A 132 -7.11 8.05 -4.15
CA PRO A 132 -6.90 7.50 -2.81
C PRO A 132 -6.45 6.04 -2.77
N SER A 133 -6.94 5.18 -3.67
CA SER A 133 -6.50 3.78 -3.81
C SER A 133 -5.02 3.60 -4.19
N SER A 134 -4.39 4.60 -4.80
CA SER A 134 -2.97 4.60 -5.15
C SER A 134 -2.06 5.10 -4.03
N TRP A 135 -2.60 5.81 -3.02
CA TRP A 135 -1.82 6.45 -1.97
C TRP A 135 -1.01 5.46 -1.13
N PRO A 136 0.21 5.80 -0.72
CA PRO A 136 1.09 4.91 0.03
C PRO A 136 0.49 4.53 1.39
N LYS A 137 1.00 3.45 2.00
CA LYS A 137 0.65 3.10 3.38
C LYS A 137 1.31 4.08 4.36
N PRO A 138 0.68 4.31 5.53
CA PRO A 138 1.29 5.05 6.62
C PRO A 138 2.67 4.55 6.98
N ASN A 139 3.58 5.51 7.14
CA ASN A 139 4.92 5.28 7.61
C ASN A 139 5.34 6.40 8.57
N ASP A 140 6.53 6.24 9.14
CA ASP A 140 7.10 7.18 10.10
C ASP A 140 7.98 8.26 9.44
N HIS A 141 8.17 8.28 8.11
CA HIS A 141 8.93 9.34 7.44
C HIS A 141 8.19 10.68 7.47
N ALA A 142 6.86 10.63 7.33
CA ALA A 142 6.03 11.83 7.33
C ALA A 142 6.22 12.63 8.64
N ARG A 143 6.25 13.96 8.50
CA ARG A 143 6.42 14.87 9.63
C ARG A 143 5.24 14.73 10.61
N PRO A 144 5.48 14.84 11.93
CA PRO A 144 4.39 15.05 12.87
C PRO A 144 3.49 16.22 12.45
N THR A 145 2.17 16.05 12.57
CA THR A 145 1.18 17.06 12.15
C THR A 145 0.20 17.33 13.28
N ARG A 146 -0.17 18.61 13.45
CA ARG A 146 -1.11 19.04 14.48
C ARG A 146 -2.44 18.35 14.30
N TRP A 147 -3.07 17.86 15.38
CA TRP A 147 -4.35 17.16 15.33
C TRP A 147 -5.42 17.93 14.53
N SER A 148 -5.51 19.24 14.73
CA SER A 148 -6.44 20.14 14.03
C SER A 148 -6.29 20.20 12.50
N ARG A 149 -5.13 19.77 11.97
CA ARG A 149 -4.80 19.79 10.55
C ARG A 149 -4.84 18.40 9.91
N ARG A 150 -5.42 17.42 10.61
CA ARG A 150 -5.50 16.03 10.13
C ARG A 150 -6.92 15.67 9.75
N LEU A 151 -7.03 14.85 8.72
CA LEU A 151 -8.28 14.28 8.23
C LEU A 151 -8.20 12.75 8.25
N LEU A 152 -9.17 12.12 8.89
CA LEU A 152 -9.35 10.68 8.88
C LEU A 152 -10.69 10.35 8.19
N ILE A 153 -10.64 9.55 7.13
CA ILE A 153 -11.85 8.98 6.51
C ILE A 153 -11.94 7.50 6.88
N VAL A 154 -13.04 7.12 7.52
CA VAL A 154 -13.31 5.76 8.00
C VAL A 154 -14.67 5.28 7.56
N ALA A 155 -14.84 3.96 7.51
CA ALA A 155 -16.13 3.35 7.21
C ALA A 155 -16.98 3.34 8.48
N ASP A 156 -18.31 3.43 8.32
CA ASP A 156 -19.26 3.26 9.41
C ASP A 156 -19.29 1.80 9.91
N ALA A 157 -18.92 0.85 9.04
CA ALA A 157 -18.79 -0.57 9.36
C ALA A 157 -17.33 -1.06 9.26
N ALA A 158 -16.85 -1.78 10.27
CA ALA A 158 -15.57 -2.50 10.22
C ALA A 158 -15.77 -3.88 9.58
N ILE A 159 -15.43 -4.01 8.30
CA ILE A 159 -15.49 -5.27 7.55
C ILE A 159 -14.10 -5.88 7.50
N GLU A 160 -13.99 -7.13 7.92
CA GLU A 160 -12.79 -7.94 7.85
C GLU A 160 -13.00 -9.06 6.83
N GLU A 161 -12.15 -9.10 5.81
CA GLU A 161 -12.05 -10.27 4.94
C GLU A 161 -11.29 -11.36 5.69
N VAL A 162 -12.01 -12.41 6.09
CA VAL A 162 -11.45 -13.54 6.87
C VAL A 162 -10.71 -14.50 5.93
N THR A 163 -11.23 -14.67 4.72
CA THR A 163 -10.63 -15.39 3.58
C THR A 163 -11.09 -14.72 2.28
N PRO A 164 -10.41 -14.90 1.13
CA PRO A 164 -10.84 -14.32 -0.15
C PRO A 164 -12.34 -14.57 -0.40
N GLY A 165 -13.13 -13.50 -0.44
CA GLY A 165 -14.58 -13.54 -0.67
C GLY A 165 -15.47 -13.84 0.55
N LEU A 166 -14.91 -14.06 1.74
CA LEU A 166 -15.67 -14.21 2.99
C LEU A 166 -15.47 -12.99 3.90
N MET A 167 -16.50 -12.17 3.97
CA MET A 167 -16.51 -10.93 4.76
C MET A 167 -17.19 -11.16 6.11
N ARG A 168 -16.55 -10.73 7.20
CA ARG A 168 -17.12 -10.73 8.55
C ARG A 168 -17.08 -9.31 9.11
N VAL A 169 -18.15 -8.90 9.79
CA VAL A 169 -18.10 -7.66 10.58
C VAL A 169 -17.27 -7.92 11.83
N SER A 170 -16.18 -7.18 11.99
CA SER A 170 -15.21 -7.40 13.07
C SER A 170 -15.60 -6.64 14.34
N GLY A 171 -15.32 -7.24 15.50
CA GLY A 171 -15.43 -6.56 16.80
C GLY A 171 -14.26 -5.61 17.09
N LEU A 172 -13.19 -5.66 16.28
CA LEU A 172 -12.06 -4.74 16.35
C LEU A 172 -12.43 -3.41 15.70
N ARG A 173 -12.70 -2.39 16.52
CA ARG A 173 -13.07 -1.07 16.02
C ARG A 173 -11.83 -0.18 15.95
N LEU A 174 -11.49 0.28 14.74
CA LEU A 174 -10.40 1.24 14.52
C LEU A 174 -10.57 2.52 15.35
N ILE A 175 -11.81 2.88 15.69
CA ILE A 175 -12.12 4.02 16.56
C ILE A 175 -11.51 3.93 17.95
N ASP A 176 -11.37 2.73 18.50
CA ASP A 176 -10.83 2.56 19.85
C ASP A 176 -9.37 3.03 19.89
N GLU A 177 -8.65 2.90 18.76
CA GLU A 177 -7.30 3.45 18.63
C GLU A 177 -7.26 4.97 18.58
N VAL A 178 -8.26 5.60 17.96
CA VAL A 178 -8.37 7.07 17.92
C VAL A 178 -8.69 7.58 19.33
N ARG A 179 -9.73 7.02 19.98
CA ARG A 179 -10.15 7.41 21.33
C ARG A 179 -9.09 7.16 22.40
N ALA A 180 -8.19 6.21 22.19
CA ALA A 180 -7.08 5.94 23.10
C ALA A 180 -6.00 7.04 23.12
N ARG A 181 -6.10 8.08 22.28
CA ARG A 181 -5.11 9.16 22.18
C ARG A 181 -5.74 10.51 22.50
N HIS A 182 -5.08 11.22 23.41
CA HIS A 182 -5.41 12.60 23.75
C HIS A 182 -5.18 13.54 22.57
N GLY A 183 -6.04 14.55 22.39
CA GLY A 183 -5.94 15.55 21.33
C GLY A 183 -6.63 15.15 20.03
N THR A 184 -7.07 13.91 19.89
CA THR A 184 -7.73 13.42 18.67
C THR A 184 -9.10 14.07 18.44
N GLU A 185 -9.71 14.65 19.46
CA GLU A 185 -10.94 15.45 19.37
C GLU A 185 -10.81 16.69 18.47
N ALA A 186 -9.59 17.21 18.28
CA ALA A 186 -9.34 18.33 17.38
C ALA A 186 -9.29 17.92 15.90
N MET A 187 -9.18 16.62 15.61
CA MET A 187 -9.05 16.08 14.26
C MET A 187 -10.38 16.04 13.51
N THR A 188 -10.34 16.22 12.19
CA THR A 188 -11.54 16.04 11.36
C THR A 188 -11.72 14.56 11.04
N ILE A 189 -12.81 13.95 11.50
CA ILE A 189 -13.19 12.58 11.19
C ILE A 189 -14.41 12.60 10.28
N VAL A 190 -14.31 11.95 9.13
CA VAL A 190 -15.39 11.80 8.17
C VAL A 190 -15.74 10.33 8.06
N THR A 191 -17.02 10.03 8.17
CA THR A 191 -17.56 8.68 7.97
C THR A 191 -18.39 8.65 6.70
N ILE A 192 -18.42 7.49 6.04
CA ILE A 192 -19.28 7.25 4.88
C ILE A 192 -20.50 6.49 5.38
N ASP A 193 -21.62 7.21 5.49
CA ASP A 193 -22.92 6.66 5.83
C ASP A 193 -23.65 6.18 4.57
N ARG A 194 -24.37 5.07 4.70
CA ARG A 194 -25.12 4.42 3.62
C ARG A 194 -26.26 5.26 3.02
N HIS A 195 -26.79 6.24 3.75
CA HIS A 195 -27.91 7.08 3.32
C HIS A 195 -27.49 8.52 3.09
N ALA A 196 -26.62 9.05 3.95
CA ALA A 196 -26.20 10.44 3.92
C ALA A 196 -24.86 10.67 3.19
N GLY A 197 -24.19 9.61 2.71
CA GLY A 197 -22.89 9.74 2.06
C GLY A 197 -21.82 10.20 3.04
N PHE A 198 -21.07 11.25 2.70
CA PHE A 198 -20.05 11.79 3.60
C PHE A 198 -20.67 12.60 4.73
N VAL A 199 -20.41 12.22 5.97
CA VAL A 199 -20.87 12.92 7.16
C VAL A 199 -19.74 13.16 8.16
N VAL A 200 -19.79 14.32 8.83
CA VAL A 200 -18.95 14.59 10.00
C VAL A 200 -19.70 14.03 11.20
N ASN A 201 -19.22 12.92 11.72
CA ASN A 201 -19.72 12.36 12.96
C ASN A 201 -18.52 12.04 13.85
N ASP A 202 -18.76 12.07 15.17
CA ASP A 202 -18.00 11.21 16.04
C ASP A 202 -18.14 9.78 15.53
N CYS A 203 -17.02 9.10 15.37
CA CYS A 203 -16.99 7.82 14.69
C CYS A 203 -18.03 6.84 15.29
N PRO A 204 -18.78 6.13 14.43
CA PRO A 204 -19.99 5.43 14.80
C PRO A 204 -19.75 4.41 15.92
N THR A 205 -20.65 4.45 16.90
CA THR A 205 -20.60 3.58 18.09
C THR A 205 -21.43 2.30 17.90
N GLU A 206 -22.23 2.23 16.82
CA GLU A 206 -23.05 1.06 16.48
C GLU A 206 -22.56 0.42 15.18
N MET A 207 -22.57 -0.92 15.12
CA MET A 207 -22.22 -1.66 13.91
C MET A 207 -23.38 -1.55 12.92
N LYS A 208 -23.26 -0.68 11.91
CA LYS A 208 -24.18 -0.67 10.77
C LYS A 208 -23.80 -1.76 9.78
N ALA A 209 -24.80 -2.22 9.02
CA ALA A 209 -24.55 -3.13 7.91
C ALA A 209 -23.60 -2.49 6.88
N PRO A 210 -22.64 -3.24 6.32
CA PRO A 210 -21.82 -2.82 5.18
C PRO A 210 -22.60 -2.14 4.06
N ILE A 211 -22.01 -1.13 3.43
CA ILE A 211 -22.46 -0.62 2.13
C ILE A 211 -22.29 -1.74 1.10
N SER A 212 -23.34 -2.00 0.33
CA SER A 212 -23.30 -2.91 -0.82
C SER A 212 -22.80 -2.18 -2.07
N ALA A 213 -22.34 -2.92 -3.08
CA ALA A 213 -21.92 -2.35 -4.35
C ALA A 213 -23.00 -1.45 -4.98
N MET A 214 -24.27 -1.88 -4.96
CA MET A 214 -25.39 -1.08 -5.48
C MET A 214 -25.57 0.25 -4.75
N CYS A 215 -25.45 0.24 -3.41
CA CYS A 215 -25.52 1.46 -2.61
C CYS A 215 -24.30 2.37 -2.85
N ALA A 216 -23.11 1.80 -3.08
CA ALA A 216 -21.95 2.57 -3.47
C ALA A 216 -22.14 3.24 -4.85
N ASP A 217 -22.72 2.53 -5.82
CA ASP A 217 -23.03 3.08 -7.14
C ASP A 217 -24.05 4.23 -7.03
N GLU A 218 -25.08 4.10 -6.18
CA GLU A 218 -26.04 5.19 -5.89
C GLU A 218 -25.34 6.43 -5.29
N ILE A 219 -24.44 6.24 -4.32
CA ILE A 219 -23.67 7.34 -3.70
C ILE A 219 -22.76 8.01 -4.74
N ILE A 220 -22.07 7.22 -5.58
CA ILE A 220 -21.18 7.71 -6.63
C ILE A 220 -21.95 8.49 -7.70
N ALA A 221 -23.14 8.02 -8.07
CA ALA A 221 -23.97 8.64 -9.09
C ALA A 221 -24.54 10.00 -8.67
N ASP A 222 -24.66 10.28 -7.36
CA ASP A 222 -25.18 11.54 -6.83
C ASP A 222 -24.06 12.57 -6.57
N PRO A 223 -23.93 13.64 -7.40
CA PRO A 223 -22.87 14.63 -7.25
C PRO A 223 -22.93 15.41 -5.93
N ARG A 224 -24.10 15.45 -5.27
CA ARG A 224 -24.29 16.15 -4.00
C ARG A 224 -23.40 15.59 -2.89
N ASN A 225 -23.00 14.31 -2.99
CA ASN A 225 -22.05 13.71 -2.05
C ASN A 225 -20.65 14.34 -2.15
N GLY A 226 -20.21 14.67 -3.37
CA GLY A 226 -18.98 15.42 -3.58
C GLY A 226 -19.06 16.84 -3.00
N ASP A 227 -20.20 17.51 -3.17
CA ASP A 227 -20.42 18.85 -2.60
C ASP A 227 -20.51 18.83 -1.07
N ALA A 228 -21.11 17.78 -0.49
CA ALA A 228 -21.14 17.57 0.95
C ALA A 228 -19.72 17.40 1.51
N LEU A 229 -18.88 16.57 0.86
CA LEU A 229 -17.47 16.42 1.26
C LEU A 229 -16.71 17.75 1.16
N ARG A 230 -16.90 18.53 0.08
CA ARG A 230 -16.31 19.87 -0.05
C ARG A 230 -16.80 20.82 1.04
N ALA A 231 -18.08 20.77 1.40
CA ALA A 231 -18.65 21.60 2.46
C ALA A 231 -18.07 21.24 3.83
N ILE A 232 -17.89 19.96 4.13
CA ILE A 232 -17.26 19.45 5.35
C ILE A 232 -15.83 19.98 5.49
N LEU A 233 -15.08 19.98 4.39
CA LEU A 233 -13.66 20.36 4.36
C LEU A 233 -13.43 21.87 4.17
N ARG A 234 -14.48 22.64 3.88
CA ARG A 234 -14.39 24.07 3.62
C ARG A 234 -13.81 24.81 4.83
N GLY A 235 -12.81 25.64 4.57
CA GLY A 235 -12.17 26.47 5.60
C GLY A 235 -11.26 25.70 6.58
N ARG A 236 -11.06 24.40 6.38
CA ARG A 236 -10.13 23.59 7.17
C ARG A 236 -8.77 23.53 6.47
N GLU A 237 -7.72 23.81 7.22
CA GLU A 237 -6.35 23.65 6.73
C GLU A 237 -5.88 22.22 7.04
N ILE A 238 -5.91 21.35 6.04
CA ILE A 238 -5.56 19.93 6.16
C ILE A 238 -4.19 19.68 5.54
N ASP A 239 -3.27 19.13 6.32
CA ASP A 239 -1.89 18.82 5.90
C ASP A 239 -1.59 17.31 5.82
N ASP A 240 -2.42 16.49 6.47
CA ASP A 240 -2.20 15.04 6.60
C ASP A 240 -3.54 14.28 6.55
N ILE A 241 -3.70 13.43 5.55
CA ILE A 241 -4.92 12.65 5.31
C ILE A 241 -4.62 11.17 5.44
N LEU A 242 -5.45 10.45 6.21
CA LEU A 242 -5.52 9.00 6.21
C LEU A 242 -6.88 8.51 5.71
N ILE A 243 -6.85 7.68 4.67
CA ILE A 243 -8.01 6.93 4.19
C ILE A 243 -7.94 5.52 4.78
N ALA A 244 -8.80 5.23 5.74
CA ALA A 244 -8.88 3.96 6.44
C ALA A 244 -10.14 3.16 6.04
N VAL A 245 -10.40 3.08 4.73
CA VAL A 245 -11.51 2.32 4.13
C VAL A 245 -11.03 1.36 3.05
N GLN A 246 -11.82 0.33 2.76
CA GLN A 246 -11.54 -0.70 1.74
C GLN A 246 -12.78 -0.99 0.89
N GLY A 247 -12.61 -1.72 -0.22
CA GLY A 247 -13.70 -2.22 -1.05
C GLY A 247 -14.58 -1.10 -1.61
N ASP A 248 -15.90 -1.28 -1.53
CA ASP A 248 -16.87 -0.31 -2.05
C ASP A 248 -16.79 1.06 -1.37
N TYR A 249 -16.41 1.13 -0.10
CA TYR A 249 -16.12 2.41 0.54
C TYR A 249 -14.94 3.14 -0.11
N LEU A 250 -13.88 2.42 -0.49
CA LEU A 250 -12.74 3.02 -1.18
C LEU A 250 -13.13 3.49 -2.59
N ARG A 251 -13.99 2.74 -3.30
CA ARG A 251 -14.55 3.16 -4.61
C ARG A 251 -15.29 4.49 -4.50
N ILE A 252 -16.09 4.69 -3.45
CA ILE A 252 -16.76 5.97 -3.18
C ILE A 252 -15.74 7.10 -3.00
N VAL A 253 -14.72 6.90 -2.17
CA VAL A 253 -13.69 7.95 -1.93
C VAL A 253 -12.91 8.25 -3.22
N ASP A 254 -12.57 7.25 -4.03
CA ASP A 254 -11.89 7.42 -5.31
C ASP A 254 -12.73 8.26 -6.29
N ALA A 255 -14.04 8.01 -6.38
CA ALA A 255 -14.94 8.77 -7.24
C ALA A 255 -15.00 10.26 -6.86
N PHE A 256 -14.87 10.57 -5.57
CA PHE A 256 -14.90 11.93 -5.03
C PHE A 256 -13.50 12.47 -4.66
N ALA A 257 -12.42 11.89 -5.19
CA ALA A 257 -11.05 12.31 -4.90
C ALA A 257 -10.79 13.81 -5.17
N SER A 258 -11.49 14.40 -6.15
CA SER A 258 -11.40 15.82 -6.47
C SER A 258 -11.88 16.76 -5.35
N ALA A 259 -12.71 16.26 -4.43
CA ALA A 259 -13.19 17.01 -3.27
C ALA A 259 -12.18 17.04 -2.11
N LEU A 260 -11.20 16.12 -2.09
CA LEU A 260 -10.17 16.06 -1.06
C LEU A 260 -9.07 17.12 -1.30
N PRO A 261 -8.55 17.80 -0.26
CA PRO A 261 -7.43 18.72 -0.42
C PRO A 261 -6.17 17.98 -0.85
N LEU A 262 -5.31 18.67 -1.61
CA LEU A 262 -3.95 18.21 -1.84
C LEU A 262 -3.08 18.66 -0.67
N CYS A 263 -2.45 17.71 0.00
CA CYS A 263 -1.60 17.99 1.15
C CYS A 263 -0.30 17.18 1.09
N ALA A 264 0.64 17.54 1.97
CA ALA A 264 1.98 16.96 1.97
C ALA A 264 1.97 15.45 2.23
N ASN A 265 1.07 14.98 3.10
CA ASN A 265 0.94 13.57 3.45
C ASN A 265 -0.47 13.07 3.09
N MET A 266 -0.54 12.16 2.13
CA MET A 266 -1.77 11.49 1.72
C MET A 266 -1.51 9.99 1.77
N GLU A 267 -2.15 9.29 2.70
CA GLU A 267 -1.85 7.89 3.00
C GLU A 267 -3.14 7.06 3.09
N ARG A 268 -3.04 5.75 2.86
CA ARG A 268 -4.17 4.81 2.99
C ARG A 268 -3.82 3.57 3.79
N SER A 269 -4.77 3.09 4.58
CA SER A 269 -4.67 1.74 5.13
C SER A 269 -4.80 0.72 3.98
N ARG A 270 -4.09 -0.40 4.08
CA ARG A 270 -4.13 -1.50 3.11
C ARG A 270 -4.22 -2.84 3.83
N ASN A 271 -4.65 -3.86 3.09
CA ASN A 271 -4.60 -5.29 3.48
C ASN A 271 -5.52 -5.64 4.68
N SER A 272 -5.12 -6.63 5.49
CA SER A 272 -5.92 -7.17 6.60
C SER A 272 -6.19 -6.15 7.71
N LEU A 273 -7.26 -6.35 8.48
CA LEU A 273 -7.66 -5.44 9.55
C LEU A 273 -6.54 -5.20 10.58
N LEU A 274 -5.76 -6.24 10.91
CA LEU A 274 -4.61 -6.12 11.82
C LEU A 274 -3.54 -5.18 11.24
N GLN A 275 -3.27 -5.26 9.94
CA GLN A 275 -2.34 -4.36 9.27
C GLN A 275 -2.91 -2.95 9.18
N GLN A 276 -4.21 -2.80 8.89
CA GLN A 276 -4.88 -1.50 8.91
C GLN A 276 -4.80 -0.84 10.29
N ARG A 277 -4.99 -1.60 11.37
CA ARG A 277 -4.81 -1.12 12.75
C ARG A 277 -3.37 -0.66 13.01
N ALA A 278 -2.37 -1.41 12.53
CA ALA A 278 -0.98 -1.01 12.64
C ALA A 278 -0.67 0.27 11.85
N HIS A 279 -1.22 0.41 10.64
CA HIS A 279 -1.13 1.62 9.82
C HIS A 279 -1.78 2.82 10.51
N LEU A 280 -2.99 2.65 11.05
CA LEU A 280 -3.69 3.69 11.79
C LEU A 280 -2.90 4.14 13.02
N ARG A 281 -2.35 3.20 13.80
CA ARG A 281 -1.48 3.53 14.94
C ARG A 281 -0.26 4.33 14.50
N CYS A 282 0.43 3.87 13.46
CA CYS A 282 1.60 4.57 12.92
C CYS A 282 1.26 5.99 12.50
N TRP A 283 0.11 6.20 11.85
CA TRP A 283 -0.37 7.52 11.48
C TRP A 283 -0.72 8.35 12.72
N LEU A 284 -1.52 7.82 13.64
CA LEU A 284 -1.94 8.52 14.86
C LEU A 284 -0.74 8.91 15.75
N ASP A 285 0.30 8.08 15.83
CA ASP A 285 1.52 8.39 16.61
C ASP A 285 2.32 9.59 16.04
N ARG A 286 1.97 10.09 14.84
CA ARG A 286 2.48 11.35 14.27
C ARG A 286 1.63 12.58 14.65
N GLY A 287 0.54 12.42 15.40
CA GLY A 287 -0.33 13.51 15.81
C GLY A 287 0.18 14.20 17.08
N TYR A 288 0.00 15.51 17.16
CA TYR A 288 0.34 16.30 18.36
C TYR A 288 -0.58 17.52 18.51
N ASP A 289 -0.62 18.11 19.69
CA ASP A 289 -1.51 19.22 20.06
C ASP A 289 -1.15 20.58 19.43
N GLY A 290 0.12 20.77 19.05
CA GLY A 290 0.59 21.95 18.34
C GLY A 290 1.47 22.91 19.13
N THR A 291 1.73 22.65 20.42
CA THR A 291 2.55 23.52 21.28
C THR A 291 4.04 23.28 21.11
N ASP A 292 4.43 22.07 20.71
CA ASP A 292 5.82 21.66 20.61
C ASP A 292 6.35 21.61 19.17
N ASN A 293 7.64 21.95 19.02
CA ASN A 293 8.40 21.54 17.85
C ASN A 293 8.79 20.07 18.00
N LEU A 294 8.37 19.25 17.03
CA LEU A 294 8.70 17.83 17.00
C LEU A 294 9.67 17.53 15.85
N GLY A 295 10.64 16.67 16.13
CA GLY A 295 11.61 16.16 15.17
C GLY A 295 10.91 15.46 14.01
N ALA A 296 11.43 15.65 12.80
CA ALA A 296 10.97 14.96 11.61
C ALA A 296 11.90 13.78 11.27
N GLY A 297 11.42 12.84 10.46
CA GLY A 297 12.25 11.78 9.88
C GLY A 297 11.99 10.38 10.42
N HIS A 298 12.60 9.40 9.72
CA HIS A 298 12.43 7.97 9.96
C HIS A 298 13.15 7.50 11.22
N ILE A 299 12.44 6.74 12.06
CA ILE A 299 13.00 6.13 13.25
C ILE A 299 13.54 4.75 12.89
N ARG A 300 14.85 4.60 12.94
CA ARG A 300 15.52 3.32 12.66
C ARG A 300 15.41 2.44 13.89
N TRP A 301 14.63 1.38 13.78
CA TRP A 301 14.44 0.42 14.86
C TRP A 301 15.47 -0.70 14.80
N GLY A 302 16.04 -1.03 15.95
CA GLY A 302 17.00 -2.11 16.11
C GLY A 302 16.72 -2.97 17.34
N LYS A 303 17.33 -4.15 17.37
CA LYS A 303 17.35 -5.02 18.54
C LYS A 303 18.81 -5.15 18.99
N ALA A 304 19.16 -4.50 20.09
CA ALA A 304 20.48 -4.63 20.69
C ALA A 304 20.51 -5.81 21.68
N ILE A 305 21.70 -6.24 22.06
CA ILE A 305 21.93 -7.30 23.08
C ILE A 305 21.17 -7.01 24.39
N LYS A 306 20.93 -5.72 24.70
CA LYS A 306 20.23 -5.26 25.91
C LYS A 306 18.75 -4.85 25.71
N GLY A 307 18.18 -5.00 24.51
CA GLY A 307 16.75 -4.70 24.28
C GLY A 307 16.44 -3.92 23.00
N LEU A 308 15.22 -3.37 22.93
CA LEU A 308 14.74 -2.55 21.81
C LEU A 308 15.47 -1.20 21.79
N THR A 309 15.93 -0.80 20.60
CA THR A 309 16.50 0.52 20.33
C THR A 309 15.78 1.22 19.18
N GLY A 310 15.70 2.54 19.24
CA GLY A 310 15.21 3.39 18.15
C GLY A 310 16.16 4.58 17.97
N LYS A 311 16.50 4.94 16.74
CA LYS A 311 17.37 6.08 16.44
C LYS A 311 16.66 7.09 15.54
N LEU A 312 16.71 8.36 15.91
CA LEU A 312 16.23 9.50 15.11
C LEU A 312 17.28 10.61 15.14
N GLY A 313 17.92 10.87 13.99
CA GLY A 313 19.04 11.80 13.93
C GLY A 313 20.19 11.37 14.85
N GLU A 314 20.64 12.29 15.70
CA GLU A 314 21.67 12.05 16.72
C GLU A 314 21.16 11.28 17.95
N PHE A 315 19.85 11.25 18.19
CA PHE A 315 19.27 10.67 19.39
C PHE A 315 19.00 9.18 19.25
N THR A 316 19.32 8.45 20.32
CA THR A 316 19.01 7.02 20.45
C THR A 316 18.17 6.79 21.69
N ALA A 317 16.97 6.23 21.51
CA ALA A 317 16.17 5.70 22.61
C ALA A 317 16.53 4.23 22.83
N ARG A 318 16.72 3.84 24.09
CA ARG A 318 17.02 2.47 24.51
C ARG A 318 16.13 2.05 25.65
N HIS A 319 15.50 0.88 25.52
CA HIS A 319 14.89 0.20 26.66
C HIS A 319 15.99 -0.42 27.53
N VAL A 320 16.18 0.10 28.74
CA VAL A 320 17.26 -0.30 29.66
C VAL A 320 16.86 -1.53 30.49
N GLY A 321 15.56 -1.73 30.72
CA GLY A 321 15.04 -2.84 31.53
C GLY A 321 13.97 -2.38 32.52
N PRO A 322 13.75 -3.11 33.62
CA PRO A 322 12.79 -2.72 34.65
C PRO A 322 13.22 -1.43 35.35
N ALA A 323 12.26 -0.54 35.62
CA ALA A 323 12.49 0.69 36.39
C ALA A 323 12.66 0.38 37.90
N PRO A 324 13.34 1.25 38.68
CA PRO A 324 13.65 0.98 40.09
C PRO A 324 12.45 0.71 41.02
N ARG A 325 11.27 1.25 40.69
CA ARG A 325 10.04 1.02 41.46
C ARG A 325 9.10 0.06 40.73
N ARG A 326 8.56 0.50 39.60
CA ARG A 326 7.61 -0.26 38.78
C ARG A 326 7.63 0.26 37.34
N GLY A 327 7.51 -0.63 36.36
CA GLY A 327 7.48 -0.30 34.94
C GLY A 327 8.82 -0.57 34.24
N HIS A 328 9.00 0.09 33.10
CA HIS A 328 10.11 -0.09 32.16
C HIS A 328 10.84 1.24 31.98
N LEU A 329 12.17 1.22 32.09
CA LEU A 329 13.00 2.39 31.91
C LEU A 329 13.42 2.51 30.44
N ILE A 330 13.11 3.67 29.85
CA ILE A 330 13.64 4.12 28.56
C ILE A 330 14.66 5.21 28.86
N ARG A 331 15.82 5.14 28.21
CA ARG A 331 16.85 6.20 28.24
C ARG A 331 17.04 6.76 26.84
N ILE A 332 17.09 8.08 26.73
CA ILE A 332 17.43 8.83 25.52
C ILE A 332 18.87 9.27 25.64
N GLU A 333 19.64 8.96 24.60
CA GLU A 333 21.07 9.22 24.55
C GLU A 333 21.42 10.06 23.33
N ALA A 334 22.45 10.90 23.48
CA ALA A 334 23.06 11.63 22.38
C ALA A 334 23.99 10.70 21.56
N GLU A 335 24.64 11.26 20.54
CA GLU A 335 25.50 10.49 19.62
C GLU A 335 26.69 9.79 20.34
N ASP A 336 27.18 10.37 21.43
CA ASP A 336 28.26 9.84 22.26
C ASP A 336 27.81 8.72 23.23
N GLY A 337 26.51 8.38 23.25
CA GLY A 337 25.93 7.38 24.14
C GLY A 337 25.70 7.86 25.58
N THR A 338 25.91 9.15 25.87
CA THR A 338 25.57 9.76 27.15
C THR A 338 24.08 10.13 27.22
N PRO A 339 23.45 10.18 28.41
CA PRO A 339 22.08 10.69 28.55
C PRO A 339 21.94 12.07 27.92
N ALA A 340 20.89 12.27 27.11
CA ALA A 340 20.62 13.51 26.41
C ALA A 340 20.14 14.61 27.38
N GLU A 341 21.04 15.16 28.19
CA GLU A 341 20.75 16.26 29.11
C GLU A 341 20.84 17.63 28.43
N GLY A 342 20.17 18.63 29.01
CA GLY A 342 20.25 20.01 28.53
C GLY A 342 19.41 20.31 27.29
N TYR A 343 18.33 19.55 27.04
CA TYR A 343 17.36 19.84 25.98
C TYR A 343 16.05 20.35 26.57
N ALA A 344 15.41 21.30 25.89
CA ALA A 344 14.11 21.83 26.26
C ALA A 344 13.16 21.93 25.06
N THR A 345 11.86 21.86 25.33
CA THR A 345 10.80 22.13 24.34
C THR A 345 10.86 23.57 23.85
N SER A 346 10.08 23.90 22.82
CA SER A 346 9.93 25.28 22.34
C SER A 346 9.33 26.25 23.37
N THR A 347 8.64 25.73 24.38
CA THR A 347 8.08 26.49 25.51
C THR A 347 9.09 26.70 26.65
N GLY A 348 10.26 26.05 26.57
CA GLY A 348 11.31 26.13 27.59
C GLY A 348 11.25 25.02 28.65
N ASP A 349 10.33 24.06 28.52
CA ASP A 349 10.21 22.95 29.46
C ASP A 349 11.35 21.94 29.24
N ARG A 350 12.07 21.61 30.32
CA ARG A 350 13.22 20.70 30.24
C ARG A 350 12.76 19.27 29.95
N LEU A 351 13.40 18.63 28.98
CA LEU A 351 13.17 17.22 28.66
C LEU A 351 13.98 16.32 29.59
N ALA A 352 13.32 15.31 30.14
CA ALA A 352 13.98 14.27 30.91
C ALA A 352 14.54 13.19 29.97
N PRO A 353 15.84 12.86 30.04
CA PRO A 353 16.42 11.80 29.21
C PRO A 353 15.99 10.40 29.67
N GLU A 354 15.36 10.27 30.83
CA GLU A 354 14.86 9.00 31.35
C GLU A 354 13.33 9.04 31.52
N ILE A 355 12.67 8.02 30.99
CA ILE A 355 11.20 7.91 30.98
C ILE A 355 10.81 6.54 31.52
N ILE A 356 9.85 6.52 32.45
CA ILE A 356 9.31 5.29 33.02
C ILE A 356 7.96 4.98 32.38
N VAL A 357 7.86 3.79 31.78
CA VAL A 357 6.65 3.31 31.12
C VAL A 357 6.05 2.17 31.91
N SER A 358 4.78 2.29 32.32
CA SER A 358 4.11 1.28 33.15
C SER A 358 3.86 -0.04 32.41
N ASN A 359 3.62 -0.01 31.09
CA ASN A 359 3.26 -1.17 30.29
C ASN A 359 4.25 -1.41 29.14
N LYS A 360 4.80 -2.63 29.08
CA LYS A 360 5.71 -3.10 28.04
C LYS A 360 5.20 -2.89 26.61
N THR A 361 3.89 -2.99 26.38
CA THR A 361 3.31 -2.81 25.04
C THR A 361 3.46 -1.39 24.50
N ASN A 362 3.61 -0.41 25.39
CA ASN A 362 3.70 1.00 25.01
C ASN A 362 5.14 1.45 24.79
N ILE A 363 6.15 0.65 25.14
CA ILE A 363 7.57 1.03 25.07
C ILE A 363 7.92 1.63 23.71
N ARG A 364 7.57 0.95 22.61
CA ARG A 364 7.91 1.45 21.26
C ARG A 364 7.29 2.81 20.96
N ARG A 365 6.05 3.03 21.38
CA ARG A 365 5.33 4.30 21.20
C ARG A 365 6.00 5.40 22.04
N GLU A 366 6.26 5.14 23.32
CA GLU A 366 6.89 6.11 24.21
C GLU A 366 8.32 6.46 23.75
N MET A 367 9.09 5.48 23.25
CA MET A 367 10.40 5.72 22.62
C MET A 367 10.27 6.63 21.39
N ALA A 368 9.26 6.42 20.55
CA ALA A 368 9.05 7.25 19.37
C ALA A 368 8.66 8.69 19.75
N ALA A 369 7.73 8.85 20.69
CA ALA A 369 7.33 10.16 21.21
C ALA A 369 8.52 10.92 21.81
N ALA A 370 9.33 10.25 22.63
CA ALA A 370 10.53 10.82 23.22
C ALA A 370 11.56 11.25 22.15
N LEU A 371 11.86 10.38 21.19
CA LEU A 371 12.77 10.71 20.08
C LEU A 371 12.28 11.93 19.30
N ARG A 372 10.97 12.04 19.07
CA ARG A 372 10.36 13.17 18.38
C ARG A 372 10.44 14.45 19.21
N ALA A 373 10.22 14.39 20.52
CA ALA A 373 10.39 15.53 21.41
C ALA A 373 11.85 16.02 21.40
N PHE A 374 12.82 15.11 21.60
CA PHE A 374 14.24 15.44 21.57
C PHE A 374 14.71 15.95 20.20
N GLY A 375 14.26 15.34 19.11
CA GLY A 375 14.62 15.76 17.76
C GLY A 375 14.05 17.12 17.33
N GLY A 376 13.09 17.67 18.08
CA GLY A 376 12.56 19.03 17.88
C GLY A 376 12.94 20.01 19.00
N ALA A 377 13.69 19.54 19.99
CA ALA A 377 14.09 20.31 21.15
C ALA A 377 15.20 21.31 20.82
N THR A 378 15.29 22.35 21.64
CA THR A 378 16.41 23.29 21.61
C THR A 378 17.43 22.90 22.66
N ARG A 379 18.72 22.90 22.30
CA ARG A 379 19.81 22.70 23.25
C ARG A 379 19.94 23.94 24.13
N LEU A 380 19.78 23.77 25.43
CA LEU A 380 20.07 24.81 26.40
C LEU A 380 21.58 25.03 26.40
N MET A 381 22.02 26.21 25.95
CA MET A 381 23.39 26.62 26.23
C MET A 381 23.51 26.74 27.75
N ASN A 382 24.44 25.99 28.34
CA ASN A 382 24.82 26.23 29.73
C ASN A 382 25.21 27.70 29.82
N ALA A 383 24.38 28.50 30.50
CA ALA A 383 24.86 29.75 31.05
C ALA A 383 25.90 29.33 32.10
N CYS A 384 27.18 29.32 31.72
CA CYS A 384 28.24 29.43 32.69
C CYS A 384 28.03 30.77 33.41
N GLY A 385 27.54 30.69 34.63
CA GLY A 385 27.44 31.77 35.60
C GLY A 385 27.68 31.20 36.97
#